data_AF-A0A103RA58-F1
#
_entry.id   AF-A0A103RA58-F1
#
_cell.length_a   1.000
_cell.length_b   1.000
_cell.length_c   1.000
_cell.angle_alpha   90.00
_cell.angle_beta   90.00
_cell.angle_gamma   90.00
#
_symmetry.space_group_name_H-M   'P 1'
#
loop_
_entity.id
_entity.type
_entity.pdbx_description
1 polymer ?
#
loop_
_entity_poly.entity_id
_entity_poly.type
_entity_poly.pdbx_seq_one_letter_code
_entity_poly.pdbx_strand_id
1 'polypeptide(L)'
;MRIFVDNLQPEVTKEELQDFLLKYTGKQFTDIQFIGQSGPRPGALIGVDGTNWRLLAEIRRRLNGMYWKRRRLGVWLFSFWDSSDAAEARRQREARTQPSGSAPMTTLRR
;
A
#
# COMPACT_ATOMS: atom_id res chain seq x y z
N MET A 1 -3.14 3.75 7.63
CA MET A 1 -4.38 3.38 6.88
C MET A 1 -4.11 3.19 5.38
N ARG A 2 -4.89 2.37 4.65
CA ARG A 2 -4.69 2.13 3.19
C ARG A 2 -5.97 2.33 2.38
N ILE A 3 -5.82 2.77 1.13
CA ILE A 3 -6.90 2.86 0.13
C ILE A 3 -6.62 1.88 -0.99
N PHE A 4 -7.66 1.19 -1.48
CA PHE A 4 -7.57 0.36 -2.67
C PHE A 4 -8.41 0.97 -3.80
N VAL A 5 -7.78 1.14 -4.95
CA VAL A 5 -8.43 1.56 -6.19
C VAL A 5 -8.60 0.33 -7.08
N ASP A 6 -9.86 -0.06 -7.27
CA ASP A 6 -10.29 -1.19 -8.09
C ASP A 6 -10.55 -0.76 -9.54
N ASN A 7 -10.46 -1.75 -10.44
CA ASN A 7 -10.80 -1.65 -11.85
C ASN A 7 -9.98 -0.59 -12.60
N LEU A 8 -8.69 -0.54 -12.29
CA LEU A 8 -7.72 0.23 -13.06
C LEU A 8 -7.57 -0.36 -14.48
N GLN A 9 -7.06 0.43 -15.41
CA GLN A 9 -6.63 -0.10 -16.69
C GLN A 9 -5.27 -0.81 -16.48
N PRO A 10 -5.06 -2.01 -17.05
CA PRO A 10 -3.81 -2.77 -16.85
C PRO A 10 -2.56 -2.04 -17.35
N GLU A 11 -2.72 -1.10 -18.29
CA GLU A 11 -1.64 -0.29 -18.87
C GLU A 11 -1.27 0.93 -18.00
N VAL A 12 -1.99 1.19 -16.90
CA VAL A 12 -1.70 2.32 -16.01
C VAL A 12 -0.39 2.07 -15.28
N THR A 13 0.54 2.99 -15.44
CA THR A 13 1.81 2.98 -14.73
C THR A 13 1.67 3.60 -13.34
N LYS A 14 2.67 3.37 -12.48
CA LYS A 14 2.76 4.01 -11.16
C LYS A 14 2.72 5.53 -11.27
N GLU A 15 3.43 6.08 -12.25
CA GLU A 15 3.55 7.53 -12.47
C GLU A 15 2.22 8.15 -12.88
N GLU A 16 1.48 7.52 -13.80
CA GLU A 16 0.15 8.00 -14.20
C GLU A 16 -0.83 7.97 -13.03
N LEU A 17 -0.78 6.92 -12.21
CA LEU A 17 -1.61 6.83 -11.02
C LEU A 17 -1.22 7.88 -9.98
N GLN A 18 0.07 8.16 -9.81
CA GLN A 18 0.55 9.22 -8.92
C GLN A 18 0.09 10.60 -9.37
N ASP A 19 0.22 10.93 -10.65
CA ASP A 19 -0.24 12.21 -11.20
C ASP A 19 -1.76 12.37 -11.03
N PHE A 20 -2.51 11.30 -11.33
CA PHE A 20 -3.95 11.27 -11.12
C PHE A 20 -4.32 11.53 -9.66
N LEU A 21 -3.69 10.81 -8.72
CA LEU A 21 -3.94 10.99 -7.30
C LEU A 21 -3.54 12.40 -6.84
N LEU A 22 -2.40 12.91 -7.29
CA LEU A 22 -1.95 14.27 -6.98
C LEU A 22 -2.95 15.31 -7.48
N LYS A 23 -3.48 15.14 -8.70
CA LYS A 23 -4.46 16.04 -9.30
C LYS A 23 -5.77 16.12 -8.52
N TYR A 24 -6.30 15.00 -8.03
CA TYR A 24 -7.60 14.96 -7.36
C TYR A 24 -7.54 15.15 -5.83
N THR A 25 -6.39 14.87 -5.23
CA THR A 25 -6.21 14.88 -3.77
C THR A 25 -5.24 15.97 -3.29
N GLY A 26 -4.41 16.51 -4.18
CA GLY A 26 -3.35 17.47 -3.83
C GLY A 26 -2.21 16.86 -3.01
N LYS A 27 -2.13 15.53 -2.92
CA LYS A 27 -1.13 14.83 -2.12
C LYS A 27 -0.35 13.81 -2.95
N GLN A 28 0.92 13.67 -2.58
CA GLN A 28 1.80 12.65 -3.14
C GLN A 28 1.69 11.36 -2.33
N PHE A 29 1.56 10.23 -3.02
CA PHE A 29 1.55 8.90 -2.42
C PHE A 29 2.80 8.16 -2.90
N THR A 30 3.66 7.79 -1.96
CA THR A 30 4.93 7.09 -2.22
C THR A 30 4.75 5.57 -2.22
N ASP A 31 3.86 5.08 -1.35
CA ASP A 31 3.56 3.67 -1.16
C ASP A 31 2.38 3.25 -2.05
N ILE A 32 2.71 2.72 -3.23
CA ILE A 32 1.72 2.23 -4.20
C ILE A 32 2.14 0.83 -4.61
N GLN A 33 1.25 -0.12 -4.41
CA GLN A 33 1.42 -1.52 -4.75
C GLN A 33 0.31 -1.96 -5.70
N PHE A 34 0.68 -2.37 -6.90
CA PHE A 34 -0.28 -2.92 -7.85
C PHE A 34 -0.64 -4.36 -7.48
N ILE A 35 -1.93 -4.66 -7.50
CA ILE A 35 -2.48 -5.98 -7.19
C ILE A 35 -3.23 -6.49 -8.41
N GLY A 36 -2.97 -7.74 -8.79
CA GLY A 36 -3.73 -8.40 -9.85
C GLY A 36 -3.54 -7.80 -11.24
N GLN A 37 -2.34 -7.30 -11.58
CA GLN A 37 -2.04 -6.78 -12.92
C GLN A 37 -2.28 -7.80 -14.04
N SER A 38 -2.15 -9.10 -13.73
CA SER A 38 -2.46 -10.19 -14.66
C SER A 38 -3.92 -10.67 -14.58
N GLY A 39 -4.74 -10.06 -13.72
CA GLY A 39 -6.12 -10.45 -13.46
C GLY A 39 -7.16 -9.66 -14.26
N PRO A 40 -8.43 -10.09 -14.25
CA PRO A 40 -9.51 -9.41 -14.99
C PRO A 40 -9.83 -8.00 -14.46
N ARG A 41 -9.46 -7.70 -13.22
CA ARG A 41 -9.64 -6.41 -12.55
C ARG A 41 -8.36 -6.04 -11.80
N PRO A 42 -7.39 -5.42 -12.49
CA PRO A 42 -6.21 -4.93 -11.81
C PRO A 42 -6.58 -3.75 -10.91
N GLY A 43 -5.93 -3.66 -9.77
CA GLY A 43 -6.12 -2.60 -8.80
C GLY A 43 -4.80 -2.13 -8.20
N ALA A 44 -4.85 -1.05 -7.43
CA ALA A 44 -3.70 -0.53 -6.72
C ALA A 44 -4.05 -0.29 -5.27
N LEU A 45 -3.23 -0.84 -4.38
CA LEU A 45 -3.23 -0.55 -2.96
C LEU A 45 -2.28 0.62 -2.71
N ILE A 46 -2.77 1.63 -2.01
CA ILE A 46 -2.06 2.87 -1.74
C ILE A 46 -1.95 3.02 -0.22
N GLY A 47 -0.73 3.03 0.28
CA GLY A 47 -0.41 3.38 1.65
C GLY A 47 -0.53 4.88 1.85
N VAL A 48 -1.24 5.29 2.91
CA VAL A 48 -1.36 6.70 3.27
C VAL A 48 -0.85 6.90 4.69
N ASP A 49 0.35 7.48 4.78
CA ASP A 49 1.01 7.77 6.06
C ASP A 49 0.40 9.01 6.73
N GLY A 50 0.33 8.99 8.07
CA GLY A 50 -0.08 10.14 8.90
C GLY A 50 -1.47 10.74 8.61
N THR A 51 -2.37 10.01 7.95
CA THR A 51 -3.59 10.60 7.39
C THR A 51 -4.83 10.42 8.26
N ASN A 52 -5.54 11.53 8.44
CA ASN A 52 -6.83 11.61 9.12
C ASN A 52 -7.93 10.94 8.27
N TRP A 53 -8.75 10.08 8.88
CA TRP A 53 -9.92 9.40 8.27
C TRP A 53 -10.74 10.33 7.36
N ARG A 54 -10.91 11.58 7.77
CA ARG A 54 -11.68 12.59 7.03
C ARG A 54 -11.14 12.85 5.61
N LEU A 55 -9.82 12.80 5.43
CA LEU A 55 -9.18 12.96 4.13
C LEU A 55 -9.41 11.74 3.24
N LEU A 56 -9.29 10.53 3.79
CA LEU A 56 -9.55 9.30 3.04
C LEU A 56 -11.02 9.21 2.59
N ALA A 57 -11.94 9.65 3.46
CA ALA A 57 -13.36 9.74 3.13
C ALA A 57 -13.61 10.73 1.99
N GLU A 58 -12.96 11.89 1.99
CA GLU A 58 -13.01 12.86 0.89
C GLU A 58 -12.44 12.28 -0.41
N ILE A 59 -11.29 11.59 -0.35
CA ILE A 59 -10.68 10.93 -1.50
C ILE A 59 -11.64 9.89 -2.09
N ARG A 60 -12.22 9.02 -1.26
CA ARG A 60 -13.22 8.06 -1.71
C ARG A 60 -14.43 8.77 -2.32
N ARG A 61 -14.94 9.83 -1.70
CA ARG A 61 -16.11 10.56 -2.21
C ARG A 61 -15.85 11.11 -3.62
N ARG A 62 -14.63 11.57 -3.90
CA ARG A 62 -14.24 12.13 -5.20
C ARG A 62 -13.96 11.06 -6.24
N LEU A 63 -13.19 10.03 -5.88
CA LEU A 63 -12.67 9.05 -6.83
C LEU A 63 -13.63 7.87 -7.06
N ASN A 64 -14.45 7.52 -6.08
CA ASN A 64 -15.34 6.37 -6.19
C ASN A 64 -16.40 6.62 -7.27
N GLY A 65 -16.45 5.72 -8.26
CA GLY A 65 -17.37 5.83 -9.37
C GLY A 65 -16.93 6.78 -10.47
N MET A 66 -15.75 7.41 -10.38
CA MET A 66 -15.19 8.17 -11.49
C MET A 66 -14.91 7.28 -12.69
N TYR A 67 -15.11 7.84 -13.88
CA TYR A 67 -14.71 7.20 -15.12
C TYR A 67 -13.33 7.70 -15.51
N TRP A 68 -12.35 6.81 -15.52
CA TRP A 68 -10.97 7.11 -15.88
C TRP A 68 -10.43 6.01 -16.79
N LYS A 69 -9.77 6.40 -17.88
CA LYS A 69 -9.11 5.47 -18.81
C LYS A 69 -10.03 4.31 -19.26
N ARG A 70 -11.26 4.66 -19.66
CA ARG A 70 -12.32 3.74 -20.13
C ARG A 70 -12.87 2.77 -19.08
N ARG A 71 -12.58 2.98 -17.80
CA ARG A 71 -13.08 2.14 -16.70
C ARG A 71 -13.68 2.98 -15.60
N ARG A 72 -14.69 2.42 -14.93
CA ARG A 72 -15.27 3.01 -13.73
C ARG A 72 -14.48 2.53 -12.52
N LEU A 73 -13.87 3.46 -11.80
CA LEU A 73 -13.04 3.17 -10.65
C LEU A 73 -13.90 2.82 -9.43
N GLY A 74 -13.50 1.79 -8.70
CA GLY A 74 -14.02 1.48 -7.36
C GLY A 74 -13.02 1.92 -6.31
N VAL A 75 -13.45 2.52 -5.21
CA VAL A 75 -12.54 2.91 -4.12
C VAL A 75 -12.99 2.35 -2.78
N TRP A 76 -12.08 1.60 -2.15
CA TRP A 76 -12.31 0.90 -0.89
C TRP A 76 -11.32 1.41 0.16
N LEU A 77 -11.82 1.73 1.37
CA LEU A 77 -10.95 2.06 2.50
C LEU A 77 -10.73 0.80 3.33
N PHE A 78 -9.47 0.57 3.70
CA PHE A 78 -9.10 -0.49 4.62
C PHE A 78 -8.53 0.13 5.90
N SER A 79 -9.38 0.20 6.93
CA SER A 79 -9.01 0.72 8.25
C SER A 79 -8.17 -0.28 9.07
N PHE A 80 -8.30 -1.57 8.79
CA PHE A 80 -7.63 -2.64 9.55
C PHE A 80 -6.09 -2.65 9.40
N TRP A 81 -5.56 -2.07 8.32
CA TRP A 81 -4.12 -2.11 8.02
C TRP A 81 -3.25 -1.23 8.93
N ASP A 82 -3.84 -0.33 9.70
CA ASP A 82 -3.10 0.57 10.60
C ASP A 82 -2.36 -0.19 11.72
N SER A 83 -3.06 -1.14 12.36
CA SER A 83 -2.51 -1.96 13.44
C SER A 83 -1.46 -2.97 12.96
N SER A 84 -1.58 -3.44 11.71
CA SER A 84 -0.69 -4.47 11.17
C SER A 84 0.66 -3.89 10.72
N ASP A 85 0.66 -2.66 10.19
CA ASP A 85 1.88 -1.97 9.78
C ASP A 85 2.78 -1.64 10.99
N ALA A 86 2.17 -1.15 12.08
CA ALA A 86 2.88 -0.90 13.35
C ALA A 86 3.45 -2.18 13.97
N ALA A 87 2.71 -3.29 13.90
CA ALA A 87 3.17 -4.59 14.39
C ALA A 87 4.30 -5.16 13.52
N GLU A 88 4.25 -4.97 12.20
CA GLU A 88 5.29 -5.42 11.27
C GLU A 88 6.56 -4.57 11.36
N ALA A 89 6.42 -3.25 11.56
CA ALA A 89 7.54 -2.36 11.82
C ALA A 89 8.29 -2.71 13.12
N ARG A 90 7.56 -3.16 14.16
CA ARG A 90 8.17 -3.72 15.39
C ARG A 90 8.97 -4.98 15.08
N ARG A 91 8.36 -5.95 14.39
CA ARG A 91 9.04 -7.19 13.98
C ARG A 91 10.31 -6.93 13.15
N GLN A 92 10.29 -5.99 12.21
CA GLN A 92 11.48 -5.66 11.41
C GLN A 92 12.59 -5.02 12.23
N ARG A 93 12.26 -4.17 13.21
CA ARG A 93 13.25 -3.60 14.14
C ARG A 93 13.85 -4.68 15.03
N GLU A 94 13.02 -5.55 15.60
CA GLU A 94 13.45 -6.68 16.43
C GLU A 94 14.34 -7.65 15.64
N ALA A 95 14.00 -7.96 14.39
CA ALA A 95 14.81 -8.78 13.51
C ALA A 95 16.16 -8.12 13.15
N ARG A 96 16.18 -6.79 12.96
CA ARG A 96 17.42 -6.05 12.66
C ARG A 96 18.34 -5.92 13.87
N THR A 97 17.79 -5.97 15.08
CA THR A 97 18.56 -5.90 16.34
C THR A 97 19.06 -7.28 16.81
N GLN A 98 18.68 -8.38 16.15
CA GLN A 98 19.16 -9.70 16.51
C GLN A 98 20.55 -9.95 15.88
N PRO A 99 21.65 -10.03 16.68
CA PRO A 99 22.95 -10.37 16.14
C PRO A 99 22.94 -11.82 15.66
N SER A 100 23.28 -12.02 14.38
CA SER A 100 23.62 -13.34 13.85
C SER A 100 24.93 -13.77 14.51
N GLY A 101 24.86 -14.59 15.55
CA GLY A 101 26.05 -15.07 16.23
C GLY A 101 25.79 -15.73 17.56
N SER A 102 25.47 -17.03 17.53
CA SER A 102 25.90 -18.01 18.53
C SER A 102 25.51 -19.41 18.04
N ALA A 103 26.25 -19.94 17.07
CA ALA A 103 26.35 -21.38 16.93
C ALA A 103 27.24 -21.87 18.09
N PRO A 104 26.80 -22.79 18.97
CA PRO A 104 27.69 -23.37 19.94
C PRO A 104 28.73 -24.22 19.21
N MET A 105 29.98 -23.77 19.23
CA MET A 105 31.13 -24.47 18.70
C MET A 105 31.39 -25.68 19.61
N THR A 106 30.80 -26.83 19.30
CA THR A 106 31.13 -28.11 19.94
C THR A 106 32.60 -28.40 19.68
N THR A 107 33.44 -28.05 20.66
CA THR A 107 34.85 -28.42 20.65
C THR A 107 34.93 -29.91 20.94
N LEU A 108 35.15 -30.68 19.88
CA LEU A 108 35.56 -32.07 19.93
C LEU A 108 36.95 -32.11 20.60
N ARG A 109 37.05 -32.61 21.83
CA ARG A 109 38.34 -32.90 22.46
C ARG A 109 38.58 -34.42 22.41
N ARG A 110 39.74 -34.73 21.86
CA ARG A 110 40.32 -36.03 21.55
C ARG A 110 40.66 -36.84 22.80
#